data_AF-A0A976L3G5-F1
#
_entry.id   AF-A0A976L3G5-F1
#
_cell.length_a   1.000
_cell.length_b   1.000
_cell.length_c   1.000
_cell.angle_alpha   90.00
_cell.angle_beta   90.00
_cell.angle_gamma   90.00
#
_symmetry.space_group_name_H-M   'P 1'
#
loop_
_entity.id
_entity.type
_entity.pdbx_description
1 polymer ?
#
loop_
_entity_poly.entity_id
_entity_poly.type
_entity_poly.pdbx_seq_one_letter_code
_entity_poly.pdbx_strand_id
1 'polypeptide(L)'
;MATHHHISVKKTGGVAIVALLITWIAMAFPVNATRATGALLGGILPALFWLWFWLREDKVHPEPKKIIFEAFIFGIIAVPIAIFFEKITFEFIGGLSLLLFFLWAIIEEALKYVAAFFAGIRTEYFDEPIDVVMYMISAALGFSAGENVLFIFSTFQTGTLADGLALLQLRFIGASLLHVASSALIGFSIGFSVGQKTWKRLLHLLVGLSLAFALHTAFNYFIMITEGKFLLNIFALLWVVIILIIVLFEKIKRAPFYIFSLQPKKPDS
;
A
#
# COMPACT_ATOMS: atom_id res chain seq x y z
N MET A 1 6.53 -49.07 12.72
CA MET A 1 6.70 -48.21 13.90
C MET A 1 7.66 -47.10 13.49
N ALA A 2 7.17 -45.99 12.93
CA ALA A 2 6.78 -44.76 13.64
C ALA A 2 7.98 -44.17 14.41
N THR A 3 8.49 -42.96 14.15
CA THR A 3 7.76 -41.69 13.97
C THR A 3 8.60 -40.65 13.22
N HIS A 4 8.02 -40.00 12.21
CA HIS A 4 8.54 -38.75 11.63
C HIS A 4 8.23 -37.58 12.57
N HIS A 5 9.26 -36.87 13.04
CA HIS A 5 9.11 -35.62 13.79
C HIS A 5 8.75 -34.48 12.82
N HIS A 6 7.49 -34.08 12.81
CA HIS A 6 7.06 -32.79 12.23
C HIS A 6 7.49 -31.66 13.17
N ILE A 7 8.54 -30.93 12.79
CA ILE A 7 8.89 -29.66 13.46
C ILE A 7 7.95 -28.59 12.91
N SER A 8 6.93 -28.25 13.70
CA SER A 8 6.07 -27.10 13.45
C SER A 8 6.88 -25.81 13.70
N VAL A 9 7.26 -25.13 12.62
CA VAL A 9 7.82 -23.77 12.70
C VAL A 9 6.69 -22.83 13.14
N LYS A 10 6.68 -22.46 14.42
CA LYS A 10 5.70 -21.54 15.00
C LYS A 10 5.77 -20.17 14.30
N LYS A 11 4.60 -19.64 13.94
CA LYS A 11 4.32 -18.32 13.35
C LYS A 11 4.61 -17.16 14.32
N THR A 12 5.83 -17.00 14.80
CA THR A 12 6.23 -15.90 15.71
C THR A 12 7.04 -14.79 15.01
N GLY A 13 7.42 -14.97 13.74
CA GLY A 13 8.27 -14.03 13.00
C GLY A 13 7.66 -12.63 12.80
N GLY A 14 6.35 -12.54 12.55
CA GLY A 14 5.69 -11.26 12.25
C GLY A 14 5.71 -10.28 13.42
N VAL A 15 5.46 -10.76 14.65
CA VAL A 15 5.45 -9.91 15.86
C VAL A 15 6.86 -9.42 16.21
N ALA A 16 7.87 -10.27 16.02
CA ALA A 16 9.26 -9.89 16.26
C ALA A 16 9.75 -8.82 15.28
N ILE A 17 9.36 -8.91 13.99
CA ILE A 17 9.75 -7.92 12.97
C ILE A 17 9.09 -6.56 13.25
N VAL A 18 7.80 -6.54 13.61
CA VAL A 18 7.09 -5.30 13.97
C VAL A 18 7.72 -4.66 15.21
N ALA A 19 8.08 -5.44 16.23
CA ALA A 19 8.76 -4.94 17.42
C ALA A 19 10.15 -4.37 17.10
N LEU A 20 10.92 -4.99 16.21
CA LEU A 20 12.22 -4.48 15.77
C LEU A 20 12.10 -3.19 14.98
N LEU A 21 11.09 -3.07 14.10
CA LEU A 21 10.77 -1.85 13.36
C LEU A 21 10.41 -0.70 14.31
N ILE A 22 9.54 -0.95 15.28
CA ILE A 22 9.16 0.04 16.29
C ILE A 22 10.38 0.49 17.10
N THR A 23 11.24 -0.45 17.49
CA THR A 23 12.45 -0.17 18.27
C THR A 23 13.45 0.66 17.46
N TRP A 24 13.65 0.34 16.18
CA TRP A 24 14.51 1.10 15.28
C TRP A 24 14.00 2.54 15.06
N ILE A 25 12.69 2.71 14.83
CA ILE A 25 12.05 4.03 14.71
C ILE A 25 12.21 4.82 16.03
N ALA A 26 11.97 4.20 17.18
CA ALA A 26 12.11 4.86 18.48
C ALA A 26 13.56 5.31 18.77
N MET A 27 14.56 4.54 18.31
CA MET A 27 15.98 4.90 18.42
C MET A 27 16.38 6.01 17.44
N ALA A 28 15.84 5.99 16.22
CA ALA A 28 16.12 6.99 15.20
C ALA A 28 15.49 8.35 15.52
N PHE A 29 14.38 8.37 16.27
CA PHE A 29 13.65 9.58 16.60
C PHE A 29 13.52 9.80 18.12
N PRO A 30 14.50 10.47 18.80
CA PRO A 30 14.39 10.76 20.23
C PRO A 30 13.28 11.80 20.50
N VAL A 31 12.05 11.32 20.69
CA VAL A 31 10.89 12.09 21.13
C VAL A 31 10.36 11.52 22.44
N ASN A 32 9.69 12.35 23.25
CA ASN A 32 9.08 11.86 24.49
C ASN A 32 7.97 10.81 24.20
N ALA A 33 7.65 9.99 25.19
CA ALA A 33 6.70 8.88 25.05
C ALA A 33 5.33 9.34 24.50
N THR A 34 4.82 10.49 24.95
CA THR A 34 3.55 11.06 24.49
C THR A 34 3.57 11.36 22.98
N ARG A 35 4.62 12.00 22.48
CA ARG A 35 4.79 12.30 21.05
C ARG A 35 4.99 11.02 20.24
N ALA A 36 5.72 10.04 20.76
CA ALA A 36 5.89 8.74 20.12
C ALA A 36 4.55 8.00 19.97
N THR A 37 3.76 7.93 21.04
CA THR A 37 2.41 7.35 21.00
C THR A 37 1.52 8.13 20.04
N GLY A 38 1.58 9.46 20.04
CA GLY A 38 0.84 10.30 19.10
C GLY A 38 1.19 10.02 17.64
N ALA A 39 2.48 9.84 17.31
CA ALA A 39 2.92 9.52 15.96
C ALA A 39 2.47 8.13 15.51
N LEU A 40 2.57 7.12 16.38
CA LEU A 40 2.10 5.77 16.11
C LEU A 40 0.58 5.74 15.86
N LEU A 41 -0.20 6.34 16.76
CA LEU A 41 -1.66 6.38 16.62
C LEU A 41 -2.09 7.20 15.41
N GLY A 42 -1.46 8.37 15.21
CA GLY A 42 -1.72 9.26 14.08
C GLY A 42 -1.38 8.60 12.75
N GLY A 43 -0.31 7.81 12.65
CA GLY A 43 0.02 7.14 11.40
C GLY A 43 -0.88 5.93 11.11
N ILE A 44 -1.18 5.12 12.13
CA ILE A 44 -1.82 3.81 11.95
C ILE A 44 -3.35 3.91 11.91
N LEU A 45 -3.98 4.66 12.83
CA LEU A 45 -5.45 4.68 12.95
C LEU A 45 -6.15 5.17 11.67
N PRO A 46 -5.69 6.24 10.99
CA PRO A 46 -6.36 6.69 9.77
C PRO A 46 -6.20 5.69 8.61
N ALA A 47 -5.06 5.01 8.53
CA ALA A 47 -4.86 3.93 7.55
C ALA A 47 -5.79 2.74 7.83
N LEU A 48 -6.00 2.38 9.09
CA LEU A 48 -6.97 1.34 9.48
C LEU A 48 -8.42 1.76 9.21
N PHE A 49 -8.74 3.05 9.38
CA PHE A 49 -10.05 3.58 8.99
C PHE A 49 -10.31 3.40 7.48
N TRP A 50 -9.34 3.79 6.65
CA TRP A 50 -9.46 3.58 5.20
C TRP A 50 -9.49 2.09 4.85
N LEU A 51 -8.72 1.25 5.53
CA LEU A 51 -8.74 -0.21 5.30
C LEU A 51 -10.13 -0.76 5.56
N TRP A 52 -10.73 -0.40 6.69
CA TRP A 52 -12.10 -0.76 7.02
C TRP A 52 -13.11 -0.25 5.99
N PHE A 53 -12.93 0.97 5.48
CA PHE A 53 -13.79 1.53 4.44
C PHE A 53 -13.71 0.70 3.16
N TRP A 54 -12.50 0.46 2.64
CA TRP A 54 -12.32 -0.25 1.37
C TRP A 54 -12.69 -1.73 1.45
N LEU A 55 -12.45 -2.42 2.57
CA LEU A 55 -12.89 -3.81 2.74
C LEU A 55 -14.41 -3.99 2.66
N ARG A 56 -15.20 -2.91 2.79
CA ARG A 56 -16.65 -2.97 2.54
C ARG A 56 -17.01 -3.03 1.07
N GLU A 57 -16.07 -2.88 0.14
CA GLU A 57 -16.35 -3.08 -1.27
C GLU A 57 -16.46 -4.58 -1.61
N ASP A 58 -15.81 -5.45 -0.85
CA ASP A 58 -15.90 -6.91 -0.97
C ASP A 58 -16.76 -7.50 0.17
N LYS A 59 -18.09 -7.44 -0.01
CA LYS A 59 -19.05 -7.98 0.98
C LYS A 59 -19.55 -9.39 0.64
N VAL A 60 -19.43 -9.80 -0.62
CA VAL A 60 -20.08 -11.03 -1.10
C VAL A 60 -19.21 -12.23 -0.73
N HIS A 61 -17.91 -12.13 -0.98
CA HIS A 61 -16.93 -13.18 -0.67
C HIS A 61 -15.69 -12.58 0.01
N PRO A 62 -15.83 -12.08 1.26
CA PRO A 62 -14.76 -11.34 1.90
C PRO A 62 -13.48 -12.18 2.07
N GLU A 63 -12.37 -11.59 1.66
CA GLU A 63 -11.03 -12.16 1.86
C GLU A 63 -10.74 -12.57 3.31
N PRO A 64 -10.00 -13.68 3.55
CA PRO A 64 -9.61 -14.06 4.89
C PRO A 64 -8.81 -12.94 5.56
N LYS A 65 -9.25 -12.54 6.76
CA LYS A 65 -8.62 -11.45 7.54
C LYS A 65 -7.11 -11.59 7.70
N LYS A 66 -6.61 -12.83 7.71
CA LYS A 66 -5.18 -13.14 7.77
C LYS A 66 -4.41 -12.61 6.54
N ILE A 67 -4.94 -12.78 5.33
CA ILE A 67 -4.28 -12.35 4.09
C ILE A 67 -4.27 -10.83 3.99
N ILE A 68 -5.39 -10.19 4.33
CA ILE A 68 -5.49 -8.72 4.44
C ILE A 68 -4.48 -8.17 5.46
N PHE A 69 -4.38 -8.81 6.63
CA PHE A 69 -3.42 -8.41 7.65
C PHE A 69 -1.97 -8.62 7.19
N GLU A 70 -1.66 -9.74 6.52
CA GLU A 70 -0.32 -10.00 5.97
C GLU A 70 0.06 -8.97 4.90
N ALA A 71 -0.85 -8.61 4.00
CA ALA A 71 -0.64 -7.56 3.00
C ALA A 71 -0.34 -6.20 3.67
N PHE A 72 -1.12 -5.83 4.68
CA PHE A 72 -0.91 -4.60 5.45
C PHE A 72 0.46 -4.59 6.15
N ILE A 73 0.85 -5.68 6.83
CA ILE A 73 2.17 -5.78 7.49
C ILE A 73 3.31 -5.75 6.47
N PHE A 74 3.18 -6.44 5.34
CA PHE A 74 4.20 -6.39 4.28
C PHE A 74 4.31 -4.99 3.67
N GLY A 75 3.21 -4.25 3.58
CA GLY A 75 3.21 -2.83 3.23
C GLY A 75 4.05 -1.98 4.19
N ILE A 76 3.89 -2.15 5.51
CA ILE A 76 4.71 -1.46 6.51
C ILE A 76 6.19 -1.84 6.35
N ILE A 77 6.49 -3.12 6.15
CA ILE A 77 7.86 -3.62 5.99
C ILE A 77 8.52 -3.09 4.71
N ALA A 78 7.73 -2.79 3.67
CA ALA A 78 8.23 -2.21 2.43
C ALA A 78 8.77 -0.77 2.61
N VAL A 79 8.29 0.00 3.59
CA VAL A 79 8.71 1.39 3.84
C VAL A 79 10.22 1.56 4.07
N PRO A 80 10.87 0.85 5.02
CA PRO A 80 12.33 0.98 5.20
C PRO A 80 13.12 0.57 3.95
N ILE A 81 12.61 -0.38 3.16
CA ILE A 81 13.24 -0.81 1.91
C ILE A 81 13.11 0.30 0.85
N ALA A 82 11.95 0.93 0.76
CA ALA A 82 11.71 2.06 -0.13
C ALA A 82 12.66 3.21 0.19
N ILE A 83 12.71 3.64 1.46
CA ILE A 83 13.60 4.71 1.93
C ILE A 83 15.07 4.43 1.60
N PHE A 84 15.53 3.18 1.72
CA PHE A 84 16.89 2.80 1.35
C PHE A 84 17.17 3.07 -0.13
N PHE A 85 16.30 2.62 -1.03
CA PHE A 85 16.46 2.84 -2.47
C PHE A 85 16.23 4.30 -2.87
N GLU A 86 15.30 5.01 -2.24
CA GLU A 86 15.03 6.43 -2.47
C GLU A 86 16.22 7.32 -2.11
N LYS A 87 16.95 6.98 -1.03
CA LYS A 87 18.20 7.66 -0.68
C LYS A 87 19.26 7.46 -1.74
N ILE A 88 19.43 6.22 -2.20
CA ILE A 88 20.37 5.90 -3.28
C ILE A 88 20.01 6.72 -4.53
N THR A 89 18.75 6.73 -4.97
CA THR A 89 18.35 7.51 -6.15
C THR A 89 18.52 9.01 -5.94
N PHE A 90 18.27 9.54 -4.74
CA PHE A 90 18.51 10.94 -4.43
C PHE A 90 20.00 11.31 -4.55
N GLU A 91 20.90 10.49 -4.01
CA GLU A 91 22.34 10.69 -4.09
C GLU A 91 22.86 10.66 -5.55
N PHE A 92 22.31 9.77 -6.38
CA PHE A 92 22.68 9.68 -7.80
C PHE A 92 22.15 10.84 -8.65
N ILE A 93 20.92 11.32 -8.40
CA ILE A 93 20.30 12.38 -9.20
C ILE A 93 20.73 13.78 -8.73
N GLY A 94 20.99 13.97 -7.43
CA GLY A 94 21.57 15.19 -6.86
C GLY A 94 20.61 16.37 -6.69
N GLY A 95 19.29 16.17 -6.87
CA GLY A 95 18.30 17.24 -6.64
C GLY A 95 16.86 16.85 -6.92
N LEU A 96 15.93 17.67 -6.41
CA LEU A 96 14.49 17.51 -6.65
C LEU A 96 14.18 17.78 -8.13
N SER A 97 13.67 16.76 -8.81
CA SER A 97 13.33 16.81 -10.23
C SER A 97 12.19 15.85 -10.54
N LEU A 98 11.48 16.07 -11.66
CA LEU A 98 10.42 15.16 -12.10
C LEU A 98 10.91 13.71 -12.22
N LEU A 99 12.14 13.52 -12.71
CA LEU A 99 12.77 12.20 -12.81
C LEU A 99 12.93 11.55 -11.43
N LEU A 100 13.39 12.29 -10.42
CA LEU A 100 13.53 11.77 -9.06
C LEU A 100 12.19 11.30 -8.50
N PHE A 101 11.14 12.14 -8.59
CA PHE A 101 9.81 11.77 -8.12
C PHE A 101 9.24 10.56 -8.87
N PHE A 102 9.55 10.43 -10.16
CA PHE A 102 9.17 9.27 -10.96
C PHE A 102 9.88 8.00 -10.49
N LEU A 103 11.18 8.06 -10.19
CA LEU A 103 11.93 6.92 -9.66
C LEU A 103 11.44 6.51 -8.26
N TRP A 104 11.14 7.46 -7.37
CA TRP A 104 10.54 7.18 -6.06
C TRP A 104 9.17 6.51 -6.20
N ALA A 105 8.30 7.04 -7.07
CA ALA A 105 7.01 6.41 -7.35
C ALA A 105 7.15 4.97 -7.87
N ILE A 106 8.13 4.69 -8.74
CA ILE A 106 8.42 3.32 -9.19
C ILE A 106 8.80 2.42 -8.03
N ILE A 107 9.74 2.87 -7.18
CA ILE A 107 10.23 2.09 -6.03
C ILE A 107 9.08 1.73 -5.12
N GLU A 108 8.28 2.72 -4.70
CA GLU A 108 7.21 2.46 -3.76
C GLU A 108 6.10 1.57 -4.33
N GLU A 109 5.62 1.85 -5.54
CA GLU A 109 4.53 1.08 -6.15
C GLU A 109 4.97 -0.35 -6.50
N ALA A 110 6.22 -0.55 -6.91
CA ALA A 110 6.78 -1.88 -7.12
C ALA A 110 6.86 -2.67 -5.80
N LEU A 111 7.31 -2.04 -4.71
CA LEU A 111 7.39 -2.69 -3.40
C LEU A 111 5.99 -3.02 -2.83
N LYS A 112 4.99 -2.16 -3.03
CA LYS A 112 3.58 -2.44 -2.67
C LYS A 112 3.03 -3.63 -3.47
N TYR A 113 3.33 -3.69 -4.77
CA TYR A 113 2.98 -4.84 -5.60
C TYR A 113 3.63 -6.13 -5.09
N VAL A 114 4.93 -6.09 -4.75
CA VAL A 114 5.64 -7.23 -4.17
C VAL A 114 5.02 -7.66 -2.84
N ALA A 115 4.67 -6.71 -1.96
CA ALA A 115 3.98 -6.98 -0.71
C ALA A 115 2.64 -7.70 -0.93
N ALA A 116 1.78 -7.16 -1.80
CA ALA A 116 0.51 -7.79 -2.16
C ALA A 116 0.70 -9.16 -2.83
N PHE A 117 1.73 -9.30 -3.66
CA PHE A 117 2.07 -10.55 -4.34
C PHE A 117 2.39 -11.66 -3.35
N PHE A 118 3.26 -11.37 -2.37
CA PHE A 118 3.65 -12.36 -1.38
C PHE A 118 2.55 -12.68 -0.36
N ALA A 119 1.67 -11.73 -0.07
CA ALA A 119 0.56 -11.90 0.85
C ALA A 119 -0.59 -12.70 0.25
N GLY A 120 -1.13 -12.29 -0.91
CA GLY A 120 -2.38 -12.84 -1.44
C GLY A 120 -2.32 -13.32 -2.89
N ILE A 121 -1.74 -12.53 -3.82
CA ILE A 121 -1.88 -12.79 -5.27
C ILE A 121 -1.28 -14.14 -5.70
N ARG A 122 -0.20 -14.60 -5.05
CA ARG A 122 0.44 -15.90 -5.36
C ARG A 122 -0.20 -17.09 -4.64
N THR A 123 -1.19 -16.83 -3.78
CA THR A 123 -1.81 -17.85 -2.91
C THR A 123 -3.06 -18.41 -3.57
N GLU A 124 -3.62 -19.46 -2.98
CA GLU A 124 -4.90 -20.04 -3.41
C GLU A 124 -6.11 -19.16 -3.08
N TYR A 125 -5.93 -18.15 -2.23
CA TYR A 125 -7.00 -17.21 -1.86
C TYR A 125 -7.30 -16.19 -2.95
N PHE A 126 -6.43 -16.04 -3.95
CA PHE A 126 -6.77 -15.25 -5.14
C PHE A 126 -7.67 -16.08 -6.06
N ASP A 127 -8.97 -16.01 -5.83
CA ASP A 127 -9.98 -16.76 -6.56
C ASP A 127 -11.02 -15.88 -7.26
N GLU A 128 -11.03 -14.57 -7.00
CA GLU A 128 -11.83 -13.56 -7.69
C GLU A 128 -11.01 -12.37 -8.22
N PRO A 129 -11.43 -11.74 -9.32
CA PRO A 129 -10.79 -10.53 -9.83
C PRO A 129 -10.69 -9.37 -8.84
N ILE A 130 -11.59 -9.28 -7.86
CA ILE A 130 -11.60 -8.20 -6.86
C ILE A 130 -10.51 -8.36 -5.80
N ASP A 131 -10.06 -9.59 -5.49
CA ASP A 131 -9.16 -9.84 -4.36
C ASP A 131 -7.81 -9.19 -4.57
N VAL A 132 -7.30 -9.21 -5.81
CA VAL A 132 -6.04 -8.52 -6.13
C VAL A 132 -6.14 -7.01 -5.90
N VAL A 133 -7.32 -6.41 -6.08
CA VAL A 133 -7.56 -5.00 -5.71
C VAL A 133 -7.47 -4.85 -4.19
N MET A 134 -8.08 -5.77 -3.43
CA MET A 134 -8.05 -5.75 -1.96
C MET A 134 -6.66 -5.98 -1.39
N TYR A 135 -5.87 -6.88 -1.96
CA TYR A 135 -4.48 -7.11 -1.55
C TYR A 135 -3.61 -5.88 -1.83
N MET A 136 -3.76 -5.27 -3.00
CA MET A 136 -3.03 -4.05 -3.35
C MET A 136 -3.40 -2.88 -2.44
N ILE A 137 -4.69 -2.63 -2.19
CA ILE A 137 -5.14 -1.59 -1.27
C ILE A 137 -4.65 -1.85 0.16
N SER A 138 -4.69 -3.09 0.61
CA SER A 138 -4.21 -3.46 1.95
C SER A 138 -2.71 -3.22 2.10
N ALA A 139 -1.90 -3.60 1.11
CA ALA A 139 -0.47 -3.30 1.07
C ALA A 139 -0.19 -1.80 1.02
N ALA A 140 -0.95 -1.05 0.23
CA ALA A 140 -0.83 0.40 0.11
C ALA A 140 -1.15 1.13 1.42
N LEU A 141 -2.19 0.70 2.13
CA LEU A 141 -2.56 1.28 3.43
C LEU A 141 -1.56 0.91 4.53
N GLY A 142 -0.97 -0.28 4.47
CA GLY A 142 0.16 -0.64 5.31
C GLY A 142 1.37 0.25 5.07
N PHE A 143 1.73 0.45 3.80
CA PHE A 143 2.82 1.35 3.40
C PHE A 143 2.55 2.79 3.87
N SER A 144 1.34 3.29 3.61
CA SER A 144 0.91 4.61 4.05
C SER A 144 0.95 4.76 5.57
N ALA A 145 0.55 3.74 6.34
CA ALA A 145 0.65 3.76 7.79
C ALA A 145 2.10 3.94 8.25
N GLY A 146 3.03 3.14 7.69
CA GLY A 146 4.46 3.22 8.01
C GLY A 146 5.06 4.59 7.68
N GLU A 147 4.78 5.13 6.51
CA GLU A 147 5.23 6.48 6.15
C GLU A 147 4.60 7.56 7.03
N ASN A 148 3.28 7.51 7.26
CA ASN A 148 2.61 8.51 8.09
C ASN A 148 3.21 8.54 9.49
N VAL A 149 3.54 7.38 10.07
CA VAL A 149 4.27 7.30 11.34
C VAL A 149 5.60 8.06 11.26
N LEU A 150 6.43 7.78 10.26
CA LEU A 150 7.74 8.43 10.09
C LEU A 150 7.65 9.95 9.87
N PHE A 151 6.71 10.40 9.05
CA PHE A 151 6.47 11.82 8.78
C PHE A 151 5.97 12.57 10.02
N ILE A 152 5.13 11.96 10.85
CA ILE A 152 4.65 12.58 12.09
C ILE A 152 5.78 12.59 13.13
N PHE A 153 6.57 11.52 13.23
CA PHE A 153 7.76 11.47 14.08
C PHE A 153 8.74 12.59 13.75
N SER A 154 9.10 12.74 12.47
CA SER A 154 10.03 13.80 12.03
C SER A 154 9.48 15.19 12.33
N THR A 155 8.18 15.40 12.14
CA THR A 155 7.51 16.67 12.44
C THR A 155 7.50 16.98 13.94
N PHE A 156 7.29 15.98 14.80
CA PHE A 156 7.30 16.16 16.25
C PHE A 156 8.69 16.37 16.85
N GLN A 157 9.76 16.08 16.12
CA GLN A 157 11.12 16.43 16.55
C GLN A 157 11.41 17.92 16.44
N THR A 158 10.99 18.53 15.34
CA THR A 158 11.37 19.91 14.98
C THR A 158 10.23 20.91 15.16
N GLY A 159 8.99 20.44 15.20
CA GLY A 159 7.78 21.25 15.24
C GLY A 159 6.95 21.10 16.52
N THR A 160 5.78 21.74 16.48
CA THR A 160 4.78 21.74 17.55
C THR A 160 3.80 20.57 17.41
N LEU A 161 2.96 20.37 18.43
CA LEU A 161 1.86 19.41 18.33
C LEU A 161 0.86 19.80 17.22
N ALA A 162 0.62 21.11 17.03
CA ALA A 162 -0.28 21.61 16.01
C ALA A 162 0.22 21.27 14.59
N ASP A 163 1.53 21.35 14.36
CA ASP A 163 2.14 21.02 13.06
C ASP A 163 1.94 19.54 12.70
N GLY A 164 2.15 18.64 13.66
CA GLY A 164 1.90 17.21 13.44
C GLY A 164 0.42 16.89 13.22
N LEU A 165 -0.51 17.59 13.90
CA LEU A 165 -1.96 17.44 13.67
C LEU A 165 -2.40 17.99 12.30
N ALA A 166 -1.80 19.09 11.84
CA ALA A 166 -2.05 19.63 10.51
C ALA A 166 -1.53 18.67 9.43
N LEU A 167 -0.32 18.14 9.60
CA LEU A 167 0.26 17.16 8.69
C LEU A 167 -0.58 15.88 8.64
N LEU A 168 -1.06 15.40 9.80
CA LEU A 168 -1.94 14.24 9.89
C LEU A 168 -3.19 14.38 9.01
N GLN A 169 -3.84 15.55 9.04
CA GLN A 169 -5.03 15.82 8.23
C GLN A 169 -4.70 15.76 6.73
N LEU A 170 -3.62 16.40 6.31
CA LEU A 170 -3.17 16.40 4.91
C LEU A 170 -2.81 15.00 4.43
N ARG A 171 -2.12 14.22 5.25
CA ARG A 171 -1.73 12.85 4.90
C ARG A 171 -2.92 11.89 4.91
N PHE A 172 -3.94 12.13 5.73
CA PHE A 172 -5.17 11.33 5.75
C PHE A 172 -5.97 11.43 4.45
N ILE A 173 -6.17 12.66 3.92
CA ILE A 173 -6.97 12.89 2.70
C ILE A 173 -6.14 12.97 1.41
N GLY A 174 -4.84 13.22 1.52
CA GLY A 174 -3.92 13.34 0.39
C GLY A 174 -3.13 12.05 0.19
N ALA A 175 -2.03 11.91 0.93
CA ALA A 175 -1.07 10.81 0.76
C ALA A 175 -1.72 9.42 0.87
N SER A 176 -2.55 9.18 1.90
CA SER A 176 -3.19 7.87 2.11
C SER A 176 -4.11 7.49 0.94
N LEU A 177 -4.91 8.44 0.45
CA LEU A 177 -5.77 8.22 -0.71
C LEU A 177 -4.98 8.11 -2.02
N LEU A 178 -3.84 8.78 -2.14
CA LEU A 178 -2.94 8.59 -3.28
C LEU A 178 -2.42 7.15 -3.35
N HIS A 179 -1.89 6.61 -2.25
CA HIS A 179 -1.39 5.23 -2.22
C HIS A 179 -2.49 4.23 -2.53
N VAL A 180 -3.68 4.43 -1.96
CA VAL A 180 -4.85 3.61 -2.32
C VAL A 180 -5.14 3.72 -3.80
N ALA A 181 -5.16 4.93 -4.36
CA ALA A 181 -5.54 5.15 -5.74
C ALA A 181 -4.55 4.53 -6.73
N SER A 182 -3.25 4.78 -6.55
CA SER A 182 -2.19 4.22 -7.38
C SER A 182 -2.19 2.69 -7.33
N SER A 183 -2.25 2.11 -6.14
CA SER A 183 -2.24 0.66 -5.98
C SER A 183 -3.54 -0.01 -6.43
N ALA A 184 -4.70 0.65 -6.28
CA ALA A 184 -5.96 0.16 -6.82
C ALA A 184 -5.92 0.10 -8.37
N LEU A 185 -5.30 1.07 -9.05
CA LEU A 185 -5.14 1.03 -10.52
C LEU A 185 -4.33 -0.19 -10.98
N ILE A 186 -3.28 -0.56 -10.25
CA ILE A 186 -2.53 -1.81 -10.48
C ILE A 186 -3.46 -3.01 -10.26
N GLY A 187 -4.17 -3.04 -9.12
CA GLY A 187 -5.11 -4.10 -8.76
C GLY A 187 -6.18 -4.33 -9.83
N PHE A 188 -6.88 -3.28 -10.25
CA PHE A 188 -7.91 -3.36 -11.29
C PHE A 188 -7.34 -3.85 -12.62
N SER A 189 -6.15 -3.38 -12.99
CA SER A 189 -5.53 -3.80 -14.24
C SER A 189 -5.23 -5.30 -14.23
N ILE A 190 -4.71 -5.83 -13.12
CA ILE A 190 -4.51 -7.27 -12.96
C ILE A 190 -5.84 -8.02 -12.94
N GLY A 191 -6.80 -7.54 -12.14
CA GLY A 191 -8.12 -8.16 -11.98
C GLY A 191 -8.89 -8.28 -13.30
N PHE A 192 -8.95 -7.23 -14.12
CA PHE A 192 -9.58 -7.29 -15.44
C PHE A 192 -8.84 -8.18 -16.45
N SER A 193 -7.60 -8.54 -16.17
CA SER A 193 -6.81 -9.45 -17.01
C SER A 193 -6.96 -10.93 -16.64
N VAL A 194 -7.65 -11.24 -15.55
CA VAL A 194 -7.91 -12.63 -15.11
C VAL A 194 -8.58 -13.42 -16.25
N GLY A 195 -8.13 -14.65 -16.46
CA GLY A 195 -8.60 -15.52 -17.56
C GLY A 195 -8.05 -15.20 -18.95
N GLN A 196 -7.30 -14.10 -19.13
CA GLN A 196 -6.67 -13.77 -20.41
C GLN A 196 -5.32 -14.48 -20.62
N LYS A 197 -4.85 -14.52 -21.88
CA LYS A 197 -3.52 -15.04 -22.25
C LYS A 197 -2.41 -14.27 -21.52
N THR A 198 -1.30 -14.95 -21.20
CA THR A 198 -0.17 -14.40 -20.44
C THR A 198 0.34 -13.05 -20.97
N TRP A 199 0.47 -12.89 -22.28
CA TRP A 199 0.93 -11.61 -22.86
C TRP A 199 -0.07 -10.47 -22.62
N LYS A 200 -1.38 -10.73 -22.64
CA LYS A 200 -2.40 -9.72 -22.34
C LYS A 200 -2.37 -9.33 -20.86
N ARG A 201 -2.17 -10.32 -19.98
CA ARG A 201 -1.99 -10.09 -18.54
C ARG A 201 -0.78 -9.20 -18.26
N LEU A 202 0.34 -9.47 -18.94
CA LEU A 202 1.53 -8.63 -18.85
C LEU A 202 1.24 -7.20 -19.33
N LEU A 203 0.55 -7.01 -20.46
CA LEU A 203 0.19 -5.67 -20.94
C LEU A 203 -0.70 -4.93 -19.95
N HIS A 204 -1.70 -5.58 -19.36
CA HIS A 204 -2.55 -4.95 -18.35
C HIS A 204 -1.74 -4.55 -17.12
N LEU A 205 -0.86 -5.42 -16.62
CA LEU A 205 0.04 -5.08 -15.52
C LEU A 205 0.91 -3.85 -15.85
N LEU A 206 1.50 -3.80 -17.05
CA LEU A 206 2.31 -2.66 -17.49
C LEU A 206 1.49 -1.37 -17.58
N VAL A 207 0.24 -1.45 -18.06
CA VAL A 207 -0.68 -0.30 -18.08
C VAL A 207 -1.00 0.16 -16.65
N GLY A 208 -1.35 -0.76 -15.75
CA GLY A 208 -1.66 -0.45 -14.34
C GLY A 208 -0.49 0.21 -13.63
N LEU A 209 0.72 -0.34 -13.79
CA LEU A 209 1.96 0.24 -13.26
C LEU A 209 2.22 1.63 -13.84
N SER A 210 2.07 1.79 -15.15
CA SER A 210 2.29 3.09 -15.81
C SER A 210 1.34 4.17 -15.31
N LEU A 211 0.05 3.82 -15.12
CA LEU A 211 -0.95 4.73 -14.57
C LEU A 211 -0.67 5.05 -13.10
N ALA A 212 -0.26 4.06 -12.30
CA ALA A 212 0.10 4.25 -10.90
C ALA A 212 1.32 5.16 -10.74
N PHE A 213 2.39 4.91 -11.52
CA PHE A 213 3.59 5.74 -11.51
C PHE A 213 3.27 7.17 -11.93
N ALA A 214 2.49 7.36 -13.00
CA ALA A 214 2.10 8.68 -13.47
C ALA A 214 1.28 9.45 -12.43
N LEU A 215 0.26 8.81 -11.83
CA LEU A 215 -0.58 9.42 -10.80
C LEU A 215 0.24 9.82 -9.56
N HIS A 216 1.04 8.89 -9.05
CA HIS A 216 1.85 9.10 -7.87
C HIS A 216 2.89 10.21 -8.10
N THR A 217 3.64 10.12 -9.20
CA THR A 217 4.62 11.13 -9.60
C THR A 217 3.97 12.50 -9.73
N ALA A 218 2.84 12.60 -10.43
CA ALA A 218 2.16 13.87 -10.64
C ALA A 218 1.73 14.49 -9.31
N PHE A 219 1.11 13.71 -8.41
CA PHE A 219 0.68 14.21 -7.11
C PHE A 219 1.85 14.74 -6.27
N ASN A 220 2.93 13.94 -6.13
CA ASN A 220 4.10 14.34 -5.34
C ASN A 220 4.80 15.55 -5.96
N TYR A 221 4.99 15.54 -7.28
CA TYR A 221 5.63 16.66 -7.99
C TYR A 221 4.84 17.96 -7.84
N PHE A 222 3.52 17.93 -8.05
CA PHE A 222 2.70 19.15 -7.97
C PHE A 222 2.61 19.72 -6.56
N ILE A 223 2.49 18.88 -5.52
CA ILE A 223 2.51 19.37 -4.14
C ILE A 223 3.85 20.07 -3.84
N MET A 224 4.95 19.47 -4.27
CA MET A 224 6.29 19.99 -3.98
C MET A 224 6.59 21.27 -4.75
N ILE A 225 6.36 21.31 -6.08
CA ILE A 225 6.73 22.48 -6.91
C ILE A 225 5.84 23.70 -6.66
N THR A 226 4.60 23.47 -6.21
CA THR A 226 3.66 24.56 -5.92
C THR A 226 3.76 25.04 -4.48
N GLU A 227 4.58 24.40 -3.66
CA GLU A 227 4.69 24.66 -2.21
C GLU A 227 3.31 24.65 -1.53
N GLY A 228 2.40 23.80 -2.01
CA GLY A 228 1.03 23.71 -1.50
C GLY A 228 0.08 24.84 -1.93
N LYS A 229 0.48 25.81 -2.76
CA LYS A 229 -0.40 26.90 -3.22
C LYS A 229 -1.67 26.42 -3.92
N PHE A 230 -1.60 25.29 -4.63
CA PHE A 230 -2.72 24.68 -5.36
C PHE A 230 -3.25 23.41 -4.70
N LEU A 231 -3.07 23.26 -3.38
CA LEU A 231 -3.40 22.04 -2.63
C LEU A 231 -4.85 21.55 -2.89
N LEU A 232 -5.83 22.46 -2.85
CA LEU A 232 -7.23 22.10 -3.06
C LEU A 232 -7.49 21.55 -4.47
N ASN A 233 -6.86 22.13 -5.49
CA ASN A 233 -6.98 21.66 -6.88
C ASN A 233 -6.36 20.27 -7.05
N ILE A 234 -5.18 20.04 -6.44
CA ILE A 234 -4.50 18.75 -6.48
C ILE A 234 -5.36 17.69 -5.77
N PHE A 235 -5.93 18.02 -4.60
CA PHE A 235 -6.82 17.11 -3.88
C PHE A 235 -8.11 16.87 -4.65
N ALA A 236 -8.72 17.88 -5.27
CA ALA A 236 -9.90 17.70 -6.11
C ALA A 236 -9.64 16.72 -7.26
N LEU A 237 -8.48 16.82 -7.92
CA LEU A 237 -8.08 15.87 -8.97
C LEU A 237 -7.91 14.44 -8.42
N LEU A 238 -7.26 14.29 -7.25
CA LEU A 238 -7.17 12.99 -6.59
C LEU A 238 -8.55 12.41 -6.26
N TRP A 239 -9.47 13.23 -5.77
CA TRP A 239 -10.85 12.81 -5.48
C TRP A 239 -11.61 12.37 -6.73
N VAL A 240 -11.39 13.00 -7.88
CA VAL A 240 -11.92 12.50 -9.16
C VAL A 240 -11.42 11.09 -9.44
N VAL A 241 -10.12 10.80 -9.21
CA VAL A 241 -9.57 9.45 -9.37
C VAL A 241 -10.18 8.46 -8.36
N ILE A 242 -10.40 8.87 -7.11
CA ILE A 242 -11.07 8.04 -6.10
C ILE A 242 -12.51 7.70 -6.52
N ILE A 243 -13.25 8.66 -7.07
CA ILE A 243 -14.60 8.41 -7.59
C ILE A 243 -14.55 7.42 -8.75
N LEU A 244 -13.58 7.56 -9.67
CA LEU A 244 -13.38 6.60 -10.76
C LEU A 244 -13.08 5.19 -10.22
N ILE A 245 -12.27 5.08 -9.17
CA ILE A 245 -11.98 3.80 -8.49
C ILE A 245 -13.26 3.17 -7.92
N ILE A 246 -14.13 3.94 -7.27
CA ILE A 246 -15.40 3.45 -6.75
C ILE A 246 -16.28 2.93 -7.91
N VAL A 247 -16.31 3.62 -9.06
CA VAL A 247 -17.01 3.14 -10.25
C VAL A 247 -16.38 1.85 -10.80
N LEU A 248 -15.05 1.73 -10.78
CA LEU A 248 -14.35 0.51 -11.19
C LEU A 248 -14.65 -0.67 -10.27
N PHE A 249 -14.84 -0.45 -8.97
CA PHE A 249 -15.31 -1.47 -8.04
C PHE A 249 -16.66 -2.05 -8.48
N GLU A 250 -17.62 -1.20 -8.83
CA GLU A 250 -18.92 -1.65 -9.34
C GLU A 250 -18.82 -2.44 -10.65
N LYS A 251 -17.79 -2.16 -11.46
CA LYS A 251 -17.53 -2.89 -12.69
C LYS A 251 -16.87 -4.25 -12.43
N ILE A 252 -15.86 -4.32 -11.55
CA ILE A 252 -15.12 -5.55 -11.30
C ILE A 252 -15.96 -6.59 -10.56
N LYS A 253 -16.86 -6.16 -9.66
CA LYS A 253 -17.82 -7.04 -8.95
C LYS A 253 -18.78 -7.76 -9.90
N ARG A 254 -18.96 -7.25 -11.12
CA ARG A 254 -19.81 -7.90 -12.15
C ARG A 254 -19.03 -8.93 -12.97
N ALA A 255 -17.72 -9.01 -12.81
CA ALA A 255 -16.94 -10.05 -13.48
C ALA A 255 -17.38 -11.41 -12.94
N PRO A 256 -17.70 -12.39 -13.80
CA PRO A 256 -18.21 -13.67 -13.35
C PRO A 256 -17.17 -14.40 -12.49
N PHE A 257 -17.56 -14.76 -11.27
CA PHE A 257 -16.88 -15.67 -10.33
C PHE A 257 -16.34 -16.95 -11.01
N TYR A 258 -17.01 -17.37 -12.11
CA TYR A 258 -16.85 -18.64 -12.82
C TYR A 258 -15.51 -18.92 -13.50
N ILE A 259 -14.53 -18.00 -13.52
CA ILE A 259 -13.26 -18.25 -14.23
C ILE A 259 -12.28 -19.11 -13.42
N PHE A 260 -12.31 -19.08 -12.08
CA PHE A 260 -11.35 -19.82 -11.24
C PHE A 260 -11.85 -21.18 -10.72
N SER A 261 -13.17 -21.40 -10.62
CA SER A 261 -13.73 -22.68 -10.15
C SER A 261 -13.52 -23.86 -11.12
N LEU A 262 -13.01 -23.61 -12.33
CA LEU A 262 -12.67 -24.63 -13.32
C LEU A 262 -11.19 -25.02 -13.33
N GLN A 263 -10.34 -24.35 -12.54
CA GLN A 263 -8.97 -24.83 -12.32
C GLN A 263 -9.01 -25.92 -11.25
N PRO A 264 -8.53 -27.14 -11.55
CA PRO A 264 -8.55 -28.22 -10.56
C PRO A 264 -7.74 -27.77 -9.34
N LYS A 265 -8.37 -27.78 -8.16
CA LYS A 265 -7.66 -27.66 -6.88
C LYS A 265 -6.51 -28.67 -6.91
N LYS A 266 -5.28 -28.18 -6.74
CA LYS A 266 -4.13 -29.06 -6.57
C LYS A 266 -4.43 -29.93 -5.34
N PRO A 267 -4.34 -31.26 -5.42
CA PRO A 267 -4.64 -32.10 -4.27
C PRO A 267 -3.71 -31.72 -3.13
N ASP A 268 -4.27 -31.56 -1.93
CA ASP A 268 -3.52 -31.32 -0.71
C ASP A 268 -2.42 -32.37 -0.59
N SER A 269 -1.16 -31.92 -0.64
CA SER A 269 0.04 -32.74 -0.49
C SER A 269 0.54 -32.71 0.93
#